data_AF-A0A7S2DGB6-F1
#
_entry.id   AF-A0A7S2DGB6-F1
#
_cell.length_a   1.000
_cell.length_b   1.000
_cell.length_c   1.000
_cell.angle_alpha   90.00
_cell.angle_beta   90.00
_cell.angle_gamma   90.00
#
_symmetry.space_group_name_H-M   'P 1'
#
loop_
_entity.id
_entity.type
_entity.pdbx_description
1 polymer ?
#
loop_
_entity_poly.entity_id
_entity_poly.type
_entity_poly.pdbx_seq_one_letter_code
_entity_poly.pdbx_strand_id
1 'polypeptide(L)'
;GKKGDPEDFAKVSGEDGEGSAPPLIQALQNVFYKLQTSDQAVNCRELMKSFGWDTMDAFTQHDAQELNRILCDRLEEQMKGTPMDGSIKRLFEGEMENYIECIDVDY
;
A
#
# COMPACT_ATOMS: atom_id res chain seq x y z
N GLY A 1 10.05 15.49 -22.83
CA GLY A 1 10.04 14.15 -22.20
C GLY A 1 8.70 13.53 -22.51
N LYS A 2 8.68 12.32 -23.08
CA LYS A 2 7.44 11.64 -23.46
C LYS A 2 6.59 11.41 -22.21
N LYS A 3 5.44 12.10 -22.17
CA LYS A 3 4.32 11.81 -21.28
C LYS A 3 3.85 10.42 -21.70
N GLY A 4 3.89 9.43 -20.80
CA GLY A 4 3.40 8.09 -21.12
C GLY A 4 1.94 8.19 -21.54
N ASP A 5 1.64 7.72 -22.75
CA ASP A 5 0.30 7.75 -23.30
C ASP A 5 -0.63 6.82 -22.48
N PRO A 6 -1.87 7.23 -22.17
CA PRO A 6 -2.81 6.44 -21.37
C PRO A 6 -3.21 5.11 -22.02
N GLU A 7 -2.87 4.90 -23.30
CA GLU A 7 -3.15 3.67 -24.04
C GLU A 7 -2.20 2.51 -23.70
N ASP A 8 -1.03 2.77 -23.09
CA ASP A 8 -0.05 1.72 -22.76
C ASP A 8 -0.54 0.83 -21.59
N PHE A 9 -1.33 1.41 -20.67
CA PHE A 9 -1.94 0.66 -19.56
C PHE A 9 -3.21 -0.10 -19.96
N ALA A 10 -3.89 0.31 -21.03
CA ALA A 10 -5.16 -0.28 -21.47
C ALA A 10 -4.99 -1.65 -22.15
N LYS A 11 -3.76 -2.11 -22.41
CA LYS A 11 -3.48 -3.33 -23.20
C LYS A 11 -3.02 -4.54 -22.39
N VAL A 12 -3.43 -4.66 -21.12
CA VAL A 12 -3.37 -5.92 -20.37
C VAL A 12 -4.78 -6.50 -20.26
N SER A 13 -5.30 -6.97 -21.40
CA SER A 13 -6.41 -7.91 -21.43
C SER A 13 -5.83 -9.32 -21.27
N GLY A 14 -5.46 -9.67 -20.03
CA GLY A 14 -5.16 -11.04 -19.63
C GLY A 14 -6.36 -11.56 -18.85
N GLU A 15 -6.92 -12.68 -19.30
CA GLU A 15 -8.12 -13.36 -18.81
C GLU A 15 -8.30 -13.24 -17.29
N ASP A 16 -9.33 -12.50 -16.88
CA ASP A 16 -9.74 -12.38 -15.49
C ASP A 16 -10.42 -13.68 -15.05
N GLY A 17 -9.59 -14.65 -14.65
CA GLY A 17 -10.06 -15.78 -13.84
C GLY A 17 -10.71 -15.24 -12.57
N GLU A 18 -11.96 -15.65 -12.34
CA GLU A 18 -12.77 -15.38 -11.16
C GLU A 18 -12.17 -16.08 -9.94
N GLY A 19 -11.04 -15.56 -9.45
CA GLY A 19 -10.35 -16.01 -8.25
C GLY A 19 -10.54 -14.97 -7.14
N SER A 20 -10.91 -15.45 -5.95
CA SER A 20 -10.94 -14.64 -4.72
C SER A 20 -9.63 -13.85 -4.58
N ALA A 21 -9.73 -12.56 -4.25
CA ALA A 21 -8.56 -11.71 -4.06
C ALA A 21 -7.61 -12.32 -3.01
N PRO A 22 -6.29 -12.38 -3.27
CA PRO A 22 -5.35 -12.92 -2.30
C PRO A 22 -5.26 -12.02 -1.05
N PRO A 23 -4.92 -12.57 0.13
CA PRO A 23 -4.62 -11.77 1.31
C PRO A 23 -3.52 -10.72 1.01
N LEU A 24 -3.64 -9.53 1.60
CA LEU A 24 -2.71 -8.42 1.37
C LEU A 24 -1.24 -8.79 1.60
N ILE A 25 -0.92 -9.47 2.71
CA ILE A 25 0.46 -9.92 2.98
C ILE A 25 0.98 -10.81 1.85
N GLN A 26 0.17 -11.73 1.33
CA GLN A 26 0.56 -12.63 0.24
C GLN A 26 0.80 -11.87 -1.07
N ALA A 27 -0.08 -10.92 -1.41
CA ALA A 27 0.09 -10.08 -2.59
C ALA A 27 1.37 -9.23 -2.49
N LEU A 28 1.66 -8.68 -1.30
CA LEU A 28 2.86 -7.89 -1.06
C LEU A 28 4.13 -8.74 -1.16
N GLN A 29 4.13 -9.94 -0.59
CA GLN A 29 5.24 -10.89 -0.73
C GLN A 29 5.52 -11.24 -2.19
N ASN A 30 4.46 -11.50 -2.98
CA ASN A 30 4.59 -11.78 -4.41
C ASN A 30 5.21 -10.60 -5.16
N VAL A 31 4.78 -9.37 -4.87
CA VAL A 31 5.34 -8.15 -5.48
C VAL A 31 6.80 -7.98 -5.11
N PHE A 32 7.18 -8.09 -3.83
CA PHE A 32 8.57 -7.97 -3.39
C PHE A 32 9.46 -9.08 -3.97
N TYR A 33 8.97 -10.31 -4.02
CA TYR A 33 9.68 -11.42 -4.66
C TYR A 33 9.94 -11.15 -6.15
N LYS A 34 8.91 -10.72 -6.89
CA LYS A 34 9.05 -10.36 -8.31
C LYS A 34 10.02 -9.19 -8.49
N LEU A 35 9.95 -8.15 -7.65
CA LEU A 35 10.88 -7.01 -7.71
C LEU A 35 12.34 -7.41 -7.45
N GLN A 36 12.57 -8.43 -6.62
CA GLN A 36 13.92 -8.90 -6.29
C GLN A 36 14.49 -9.84 -7.37
N THR A 37 13.64 -10.57 -8.10
CA THR A 37 14.07 -11.70 -8.95
C THR A 37 13.82 -11.49 -10.44
N SER A 38 12.88 -10.63 -10.82
CA SER A 38 12.49 -10.38 -12.22
C SER A 38 13.32 -9.25 -12.82
N ASP A 39 13.66 -9.38 -14.10
CA ASP A 39 14.22 -8.33 -14.94
C ASP A 39 13.14 -7.51 -15.67
N GLN A 40 11.89 -7.97 -15.62
CA GLN A 40 10.72 -7.30 -16.20
C GLN A 40 10.00 -6.42 -15.19
N ALA A 41 9.27 -5.42 -15.72
CA ALA A 41 8.38 -4.57 -14.93
C ALA A 41 7.33 -5.40 -14.17
N VAL A 42 7.22 -5.17 -12.85
CA VAL A 42 6.31 -5.91 -11.99
C VAL A 42 4.93 -5.27 -12.01
N ASN A 43 3.91 -6.08 -12.29
CA ASN A 43 2.52 -5.65 -12.28
C ASN A 43 1.93 -5.74 -10.85
N CYS A 44 1.30 -4.66 -10.38
CA CYS A 44 0.68 -4.54 -9.06
C CYS A 44 -0.82 -4.88 -9.03
N ARG A 45 -1.40 -5.47 -10.08
CA ARG A 45 -2.85 -5.74 -10.17
C ARG A 45 -3.38 -6.65 -9.07
N GLU A 46 -2.61 -7.67 -8.68
CA GLU A 46 -2.97 -8.54 -7.54
C GLU A 46 -3.01 -7.75 -6.24
N LEU A 47 -2.07 -6.82 -6.04
CA LEU A 47 -2.02 -5.96 -4.86
C LEU A 47 -3.22 -5.00 -4.83
N MET A 48 -3.57 -4.38 -5.96
CA MET A 48 -4.77 -3.52 -6.06
C MET A 48 -6.05 -4.30 -5.75
N LYS A 49 -6.18 -5.53 -6.27
CA LYS A 49 -7.31 -6.41 -5.93
C LYS A 49 -7.37 -6.73 -4.44
N SER A 50 -6.23 -6.94 -3.77
CA SER A 50 -6.18 -7.13 -2.31
C SER A 50 -6.61 -5.90 -1.51
N PHE A 51 -6.50 -4.70 -2.08
CA PHE A 51 -7.08 -3.49 -1.48
C PHE A 51 -8.61 -3.43 -1.61
N GLY A 52 -9.19 -4.21 -2.52
CA GLY A 52 -10.59 -4.14 -2.93
C GLY A 52 -10.83 -3.12 -4.04
N TRP A 53 -9.76 -2.64 -4.69
CA TRP A 53 -9.84 -1.69 -5.79
C TRP A 53 -10.02 -2.42 -7.11
N ASP A 54 -11.02 -1.99 -7.88
CA ASP A 54 -11.21 -2.47 -9.24
C ASP A 54 -10.32 -1.71 -10.24
N THR A 55 -10.40 -2.09 -11.52
CA THR A 55 -9.64 -1.43 -12.59
C THR A 55 -10.03 0.03 -12.79
N MET A 56 -11.24 0.46 -12.41
CA MET A 56 -11.67 1.86 -12.47
C MET A 56 -11.11 2.66 -11.28
N ASP A 57 -11.05 2.09 -10.08
CA ASP A 57 -10.45 2.70 -8.88
C ASP A 57 -8.95 2.93 -9.03
N ALA A 58 -8.29 2.16 -9.91
CA ALA A 58 -6.88 2.35 -10.25
C ALA A 58 -6.59 3.65 -11.01
N PHE A 59 -7.62 4.26 -11.62
CA PHE A 59 -7.52 5.56 -12.30
C PHE A 59 -7.90 6.74 -11.41
N THR A 60 -8.40 6.48 -10.20
CA THR A 60 -8.65 7.50 -9.18
C THR A 60 -7.31 7.96 -8.58
N GLN A 61 -7.11 9.27 -8.46
CA GLN A 61 -5.92 9.83 -7.79
C GLN A 61 -6.07 9.64 -6.29
N HIS A 62 -5.48 8.57 -5.76
CA HIS A 62 -5.37 8.35 -4.32
C HIS A 62 -4.21 9.19 -3.76
N ASP A 63 -4.40 9.75 -2.57
CA ASP A 63 -3.31 10.37 -1.83
C ASP A 63 -2.30 9.28 -1.41
N ALA A 64 -1.01 9.51 -1.67
CA ALA A 64 0.05 8.57 -1.34
C ALA A 64 0.14 8.32 0.18
N GLN A 65 -0.18 9.32 1.00
CA GLN A 65 -0.21 9.21 2.45
C GLN A 65 -1.38 8.33 2.92
N GLU A 66 -2.54 8.44 2.27
CA GLU A 66 -3.70 7.61 2.58
C GLU A 66 -3.44 6.14 2.25
N LEU A 67 -2.86 5.86 1.08
CA LEU A 67 -2.44 4.51 0.71
C LEU A 67 -1.46 3.93 1.72
N ASN A 68 -0.46 4.71 2.14
CA ASN A 68 0.52 4.27 3.12
C ASN A 68 -0.12 3.92 4.46
N ARG A 69 -1.02 4.78 4.97
CA ARG A 69 -1.78 4.51 6.19
C ARG A 69 -2.58 3.20 6.10
N ILE A 70 -3.38 3.04 5.04
CA ILE A 70 -4.22 1.84 4.85
C ILE A 70 -3.36 0.57 4.74
N LEU A 71 -2.22 0.64 4.04
CA LEU A 71 -1.27 -0.46 3.93
C LEU A 71 -0.72 -0.84 5.30
N CYS A 72 -0.21 0.13 6.07
CA CYS A 72 0.37 -0.11 7.39
C CYS A 72 -0.65 -0.70 8.36
N ASP A 73 -1.86 -0.13 8.43
CA ASP A 73 -2.92 -0.61 9.32
C ASP A 73 -3.29 -2.07 9.04
N ARG A 74 -3.47 -2.43 7.75
CA ARG A 74 -3.81 -3.80 7.36
C ARG A 74 -2.66 -4.77 7.61
N LEU A 75 -1.40 -4.34 7.40
CA LEU A 75 -0.24 -5.17 7.72
C LEU A 75 -0.12 -5.42 9.21
N GLU A 76 -0.32 -4.39 10.03
CA GLU A 76 -0.29 -4.52 11.49
C GLU A 76 -1.37 -5.49 11.98
N GLU A 77 -2.61 -5.37 11.49
CA GLU A 77 -3.69 -6.31 11.81
C GLU A 77 -3.36 -7.76 11.42
N GLN A 78 -2.85 -7.98 10.20
CA GLN A 78 -2.53 -9.32 9.72
C GLN A 78 -1.28 -9.94 10.36
N MET A 79 -0.40 -9.13 10.96
CA MET A 79 0.79 -9.61 11.67
C MET A 79 0.53 -9.93 13.15
N LYS A 80 -0.64 -9.58 13.69
CA LYS A 80 -0.99 -9.89 15.09
C LYS A 80 -0.89 -11.38 15.39
N GLY A 81 -0.25 -11.72 16.51
CA GLY A 81 -0.05 -13.11 16.93
C GLY A 81 0.98 -13.89 16.10
N THR A 82 1.67 -13.25 15.15
CA THR A 82 2.84 -13.82 14.46
C THR A 82 4.14 -13.39 15.16
N PRO A 83 5.30 -14.03 14.87
CA PRO A 83 6.60 -13.55 15.37
C PRO A 83 6.96 -12.12 14.95
N MET A 84 6.26 -11.56 13.96
CA MET A 84 6.49 -10.21 13.44
C MET A 84 5.49 -9.19 13.98
N ASP A 85 4.64 -9.57 14.95
CA ASP A 85 3.72 -8.65 15.62
C ASP A 85 4.46 -7.42 16.16
N GLY A 86 3.85 -6.24 15.99
CA GLY A 86 4.44 -4.94 16.35
C GLY A 86 5.59 -4.43 15.45
N SER A 87 5.95 -5.14 14.38
CA SER A 87 7.06 -4.71 13.50
C SER A 87 6.76 -3.42 12.74
N ILE A 88 5.52 -3.24 12.28
CA ILE A 88 5.09 -2.01 11.58
C ILE A 88 5.20 -0.81 12.52
N LYS A 89 4.62 -0.93 13.72
CA LYS A 89 4.71 0.06 14.78
C LYS A 89 6.16 0.44 15.10
N ARG A 90 7.03 -0.55 15.33
CA ARG A 90 8.46 -0.30 15.62
C ARG A 90 9.19 0.45 14.50
N LEU A 91 8.79 0.27 13.24
CA LEU A 91 9.46 0.90 12.09
C LEU A 91 8.94 2.32 11.80
N PHE A 92 7.66 2.59 12.06
CA PHE A 92 6.98 3.78 11.56
C PHE A 92 6.34 4.66 12.65
N GLU A 93 6.21 4.18 13.89
CA GLU A 93 5.68 5.00 15.00
C GLU A 93 6.71 6.04 15.45
N GLY A 94 6.21 7.22 15.79
CA GLY A 94 6.98 8.27 16.46
C GLY A 94 6.11 8.97 17.52
N GLU A 95 6.77 9.59 18.50
CA GLU A 95 6.12 10.37 19.55
C GLU A 95 6.09 11.85 19.18
N MET A 96 4.98 12.53 19.48
CA MET A 96 4.82 13.96 19.27
C MET A 96 4.29 14.60 20.55
N GLU A 97 4.99 15.62 21.04
CA GLU A 97 4.53 16.45 22.15
C GLU A 97 4.00 17.78 21.60
N ASN A 98 2.77 18.12 21.98
CA ASN A 98 2.12 19.38 21.63
C ASN A 98 2.02 20.26 22.88
N TYR A 99 2.72 21.39 22.88
CA TYR A 99 2.76 22.33 24.01
C TYR A 99 2.12 23.67 23.64
N ILE A 100 1.38 24.26 24.57
CA ILE A 100 0.75 25.58 24.45
C ILE A 100 1.12 26.37 25.70
N GLU A 101 1.80 27.51 25.51
CA GLU A 101 2.17 28.45 26.58
C GLU A 101 1.55 29.82 26.33
N CYS A 102 1.01 30.44 27.39
CA CYS A 102 0.54 31.81 27.35
C CYS A 102 1.73 32.75 27.62
N ILE A 103 1.98 33.73 26.74
CA ILE A 103 3.15 34.62 26.82
C ILE A 103 3.12 35.54 28.06
N ASP A 104 1.92 35.89 28.57
CA ASP A 104 1.72 36.89 29.63
C ASP A 104 0.92 36.37 30.84
N VAL A 105 0.80 35.05 31.02
CA VAL A 105 0.13 34.44 32.19
C VAL A 105 0.90 33.19 32.59
N ASP A 106 1.44 33.16 33.81
CA ASP A 106 1.97 31.94 34.41
C ASP A 106 0.81 30.94 34.62
N TYR A 107 0.89 29.78 33.96
CA TYR A 107 -0.04 28.66 34.16
C TYR A 107 0.72 27.39 34.51
#